data_AF-A0AAD5JEB5-F1
#
_entry.id   AF-A0AAD5JEB5-F1
#
_cell.length_a   1.000
_cell.length_b   1.000
_cell.length_c   1.000
_cell.angle_alpha   90.00
_cell.angle_beta   90.00
_cell.angle_gamma   90.00
#
_symmetry.space_group_name_H-M   'P 1'
#
loop_
_entity.id
_entity.type
_entity.pdbx_description
1 polymer ?
#
loop_
_entity_poly.entity_id
_entity_poly.type
_entity_poly.pdbx_seq_one_letter_code
_entity_poly.pdbx_strand_id
1 'polypeptide(L)'
;MIIYRLCNKNPIEKKETKQVLLNSTLESSRPTDDDRRTSPKFPPLRCLQRDKMFFHILLERNMQLHPRHFGRNLREHLISKLMKDVEGTCSGRHGFVVAITGVDSIGKGLIRDGTGFVTFPVKYQCVVFRPFKGEILEAVVTMVNKMGFFAEAGPVQIFVSNHLIPDDMEFQSGDMPNYTTSDGSVKIQKDSEVRLKIIGTRVDATEIFCIGTIKDDFLGVINDPSAV
;
A
#
# COMPACT_ATOMS: atom_id res chain seq x y z
N MET A 1 -4.08 -5.92 7.51
CA MET A 1 -3.13 -5.73 8.65
C MET A 1 -1.62 -5.56 8.34
N ILE A 2 -1.05 -6.18 7.28
CA ILE A 2 0.43 -6.26 7.09
C ILE A 2 1.11 -4.90 6.84
N ILE A 3 0.53 -4.01 6.02
CA ILE A 3 1.11 -2.68 5.75
C ILE A 3 1.04 -1.76 6.98
N TYR A 4 -0.06 -1.81 7.73
CA TYR A 4 -0.22 -1.08 9.00
C TYR A 4 0.86 -1.47 10.01
N ARG A 5 1.07 -2.78 10.18
CA ARG A 5 2.14 -3.31 11.03
C ARG A 5 3.54 -2.99 10.49
N LEU A 6 3.74 -2.87 9.17
CA LEU A 6 5.03 -2.53 8.57
C LEU A 6 5.47 -1.08 8.82
N CYS A 7 4.55 -0.11 8.73
CA CYS A 7 4.89 1.29 8.93
C CYS A 7 5.30 1.60 10.39
N ASN A 8 4.70 0.92 11.37
CA ASN A 8 4.91 1.16 12.81
C ASN A 8 5.94 0.25 13.49
N LYS A 9 6.66 -0.63 12.76
CA LYS A 9 7.63 -1.57 13.33
C LYS A 9 9.08 -1.07 13.32
N ASN A 10 9.86 -1.54 14.30
CA ASN A 10 11.30 -1.28 14.41
C ASN A 10 12.08 -1.77 13.17
N PRO A 11 13.23 -1.18 12.81
CA PRO A 11 13.96 -1.48 11.57
C PRO A 11 14.40 -2.95 11.40
N ILE A 12 14.48 -3.72 12.50
CA ILE A 12 14.81 -5.15 12.48
C ILE A 12 13.59 -6.00 12.07
N GLU A 13 12.41 -5.73 12.62
CA GLU A 13 11.17 -6.41 12.23
C GLU A 13 10.71 -6.05 10.81
N LYS A 14 11.09 -4.86 10.30
CA LYS A 14 10.88 -4.50 8.89
C LYS A 14 11.57 -5.49 7.94
N LYS A 15 12.72 -6.08 8.30
CA LYS A 15 13.42 -7.06 7.44
C LYS A 15 12.69 -8.39 7.34
N GLU A 16 12.24 -8.95 8.47
CA GLU A 16 11.48 -10.20 8.47
C GLU A 16 10.13 -10.05 7.74
N THR A 17 9.46 -8.93 7.95
CA THR A 17 8.16 -8.68 7.32
C THR A 17 8.30 -8.36 5.82
N LYS A 18 9.39 -7.69 5.39
CA LYS A 18 9.76 -7.55 3.96
C LYS A 18 9.98 -8.92 3.32
N GLN A 19 10.64 -9.86 4.01
CA GLN A 19 10.84 -11.23 3.53
C GLN A 19 9.53 -12.01 3.42
N VAL A 20 8.60 -11.86 4.38
CA VAL A 20 7.28 -12.50 4.34
C VAL A 20 6.42 -11.96 3.18
N LEU A 21 6.44 -10.65 2.91
CA LEU A 21 5.75 -10.05 1.75
C LEU A 21 6.37 -10.49 0.42
N LEU A 22 7.70 -10.59 0.36
CA LEU A 22 8.38 -11.11 -0.82
C LEU A 22 7.99 -12.59 -1.05
N ASN A 23 7.99 -13.40 0.01
CA ASN A 23 7.65 -14.82 -0.05
C ASN A 23 6.17 -15.04 -0.41
N SER A 24 5.23 -14.23 0.08
CA SER A 24 3.81 -14.33 -0.31
C SER A 24 3.55 -13.85 -1.75
N THR A 25 4.30 -12.85 -2.21
CA THR A 25 4.28 -12.40 -3.61
C THR A 25 4.88 -13.47 -4.55
N LEU A 26 5.92 -14.18 -4.11
CA LEU A 26 6.58 -15.26 -4.85
C LEU A 26 5.78 -16.57 -4.81
N GLU A 27 5.14 -16.94 -3.70
CA GLU A 27 4.27 -18.14 -3.61
C GLU A 27 3.05 -18.04 -4.51
N SER A 28 2.45 -16.86 -4.59
CA SER A 28 1.36 -16.57 -5.52
C SER A 28 1.82 -16.44 -6.99
N SER A 29 3.10 -16.69 -7.29
CA SER A 29 3.66 -16.73 -8.65
C SER A 29 4.06 -18.13 -9.12
N ARG A 30 3.96 -19.17 -8.27
CA ARG A 30 4.19 -20.54 -8.70
C ARG A 30 3.01 -21.02 -9.58
N PRO A 31 3.25 -21.53 -10.79
CA PRO A 31 2.21 -22.18 -11.56
C PRO A 31 1.78 -23.45 -10.83
N THR A 32 0.48 -23.63 -10.62
CA THR A 32 -0.10 -24.89 -10.14
C THR A 32 0.03 -25.92 -11.26
N ASP A 33 0.53 -27.10 -10.92
CA ASP A 33 1.10 -28.13 -11.81
C ASP A 33 0.03 -28.95 -12.56
N ASP A 34 -1.07 -28.34 -13.00
CA ASP A 34 -2.22 -29.05 -13.58
C ASP A 34 -2.70 -28.46 -14.92
N ASP A 35 -1.80 -28.32 -15.90
CA ASP A 35 -2.19 -28.01 -17.28
C ASP A 35 -1.24 -28.68 -18.29
N ARG A 36 -1.35 -30.01 -18.39
CA ARG A 36 -0.77 -30.80 -19.50
C ARG A 36 -1.88 -31.46 -20.32
N ARG A 37 -2.42 -30.73 -21.31
CA ARG A 37 -2.75 -31.18 -22.69
C ARG A 37 -3.78 -30.25 -23.34
N THR A 38 -3.34 -29.41 -24.28
CA THR A 38 -3.82 -29.29 -25.68
C THR A 38 -3.33 -27.97 -26.30
N SER A 39 -3.12 -27.99 -27.62
CA SER A 39 -2.47 -27.00 -28.52
C SER A 39 -3.06 -25.57 -28.52
N PRO A 40 -2.31 -24.55 -29.03
CA PRO A 40 -2.55 -23.15 -28.70
C PRO A 40 -3.61 -22.52 -29.61
N LYS A 41 -4.78 -22.23 -29.03
CA LYS A 41 -5.63 -21.14 -29.53
C LYS A 41 -5.30 -19.93 -28.67
N PHE A 42 -4.62 -18.93 -29.23
CA PHE A 42 -4.42 -17.64 -28.57
C PHE A 42 -5.80 -17.05 -28.21
N PRO A 43 -6.17 -16.94 -26.92
CA PRO A 43 -7.31 -16.13 -26.54
C PRO A 43 -6.86 -14.65 -26.54
N PRO A 44 -7.79 -13.70 -26.72
CA PRO A 44 -7.46 -12.28 -26.60
C PRO A 44 -6.97 -12.01 -25.17
N LEU A 45 -6.06 -11.03 -25.03
CA LEU A 45 -5.46 -10.53 -23.79
C LEU A 45 -6.50 -10.08 -22.74
N ARG A 46 -7.19 -11.05 -22.14
CA ARG A 46 -7.95 -10.95 -20.88
C ARG A 46 -7.50 -12.11 -20.00
N CYS A 47 -6.19 -12.23 -19.85
CA CYS A 47 -5.61 -13.18 -18.92
C CYS A 47 -5.62 -12.49 -17.55
N LEU A 48 -6.43 -13.03 -16.64
CA LEU A 48 -6.52 -12.71 -15.21
C LEU A 48 -5.33 -11.88 -14.71
N GLN A 49 -5.50 -10.55 -14.65
CA GLN A 49 -4.68 -9.76 -13.75
C GLN A 49 -5.12 -10.19 -12.36
N ARG A 50 -4.42 -11.19 -11.79
CA ARG A 50 -4.51 -11.51 -10.38
C ARG A 50 -4.43 -10.17 -9.64
N ASP A 51 -5.55 -9.80 -9.00
CA ASP A 51 -5.72 -8.60 -8.20
C ASP A 51 -4.68 -8.63 -7.07
N LYS A 52 -3.48 -8.14 -7.38
CA LYS A 52 -2.40 -8.04 -6.42
C LYS A 52 -2.20 -6.56 -6.17
N MET A 53 -2.59 -6.09 -4.98
CA MET A 53 -2.29 -4.75 -4.45
C MET A 53 -0.81 -4.39 -4.50
N PHE A 54 0.06 -5.41 -4.45
CA PHE A 54 1.50 -5.25 -4.36
C PHE A 54 2.19 -5.70 -5.63
N PHE A 55 3.08 -4.85 -6.12
CA PHE A 55 3.90 -5.14 -7.29
C PHE A 55 5.36 -5.02 -6.93
N HIS A 56 6.15 -5.96 -7.41
CA HIS A 56 7.59 -5.82 -7.44
C HIS A 56 8.00 -5.23 -8.80
N ILE A 57 8.50 -4.01 -8.80
CA ILE A 57 8.86 -3.30 -10.03
C ILE A 57 10.29 -2.74 -9.96
N LEU A 58 10.86 -2.50 -11.13
CA LEU A 58 12.15 -1.84 -11.28
C LEU A 58 11.92 -0.39 -11.68
N LEU A 59 12.46 0.53 -10.89
CA LEU A 59 12.38 1.97 -11.12
C LEU A 59 13.78 2.55 -11.28
N GLU A 60 13.83 3.68 -11.99
CA GLU A 60 15.05 4.46 -12.16
C GLU A 60 14.85 5.84 -11.53
N ARG A 61 15.84 6.28 -10.75
CA ARG A 61 15.83 7.61 -10.15
C ARG A 61 17.21 8.24 -10.19
N ASN A 62 17.22 9.53 -10.51
CA ASN A 62 18.43 10.35 -10.51
C ASN A 62 18.70 10.87 -9.10
N MET A 63 19.78 10.40 -8.49
CA MET A 63 20.19 10.78 -7.15
C MET A 63 21.31 11.82 -7.21
N GLN A 64 21.12 12.97 -6.57
CA GLN A 64 22.15 14.00 -6.47
C GLN A 64 22.95 13.82 -5.19
N LEU A 65 24.28 13.83 -5.29
CA LEU A 65 25.17 13.71 -4.14
C LEU A 65 26.24 14.80 -4.15
N HIS A 66 26.51 15.34 -2.96
CA HIS A 66 27.53 16.35 -2.77
C HIS A 66 28.93 15.71 -2.76
N PRO A 67 29.97 16.35 -3.35
CA PRO A 67 31.33 15.78 -3.42
C PRO A 67 31.94 15.39 -2.07
N ARG A 68 31.52 16.04 -0.97
CA ARG A 68 31.95 15.69 0.41
C ARG A 68 31.66 14.24 0.80
N HIS A 69 30.64 13.62 0.20
CA HIS A 69 30.28 12.22 0.46
C HIS A 69 30.95 11.23 -0.49
N PHE A 70 31.85 11.70 -1.36
CA PHE A 70 32.62 10.85 -2.26
C PHE A 70 33.80 10.24 -1.52
N GLY A 71 34.18 9.04 -1.94
CA GLY A 71 35.22 8.25 -1.33
C GLY A 71 34.82 6.78 -1.27
N ARG A 72 35.42 6.04 -0.33
CA ARG A 72 35.24 4.59 -0.20
C ARG A 72 33.79 4.17 0.04
N ASN A 73 33.00 5.03 0.70
CA ASN A 73 31.61 4.73 1.10
C ASN A 73 30.56 5.38 0.19
N LEU A 74 30.95 5.75 -1.05
CA LEU A 74 30.04 6.39 -2.01
C LEU A 74 28.74 5.58 -2.23
N ARG A 75 28.87 4.27 -2.42
CA ARG A 75 27.72 3.38 -2.66
C ARG A 75 26.78 3.32 -1.46
N GLU A 76 27.33 3.21 -0.25
CA GLU A 76 26.55 3.17 0.99
C GLU A 76 25.77 4.48 1.21
N HIS A 77 26.42 5.63 0.95
CA HIS A 77 25.75 6.93 1.00
C HIS A 77 24.63 7.05 -0.04
N LEU A 78 24.85 6.57 -1.27
CA LEU A 78 23.82 6.56 -2.31
C LEU A 78 22.63 5.68 -1.94
N ILE A 79 22.86 4.48 -1.44
CA ILE A 79 21.80 3.55 -1.03
C ILE A 79 21.03 4.13 0.16
N SER A 80 21.73 4.65 1.17
CA SER A 80 21.12 5.26 2.35
C SER A 80 20.28 6.48 1.97
N LYS A 81 20.76 7.29 1.02
CA LYS A 81 20.01 8.43 0.50
C LYS A 81 18.81 7.99 -0.32
N LEU A 82 18.96 6.98 -1.18
CA LEU A 82 17.88 6.43 -1.98
C LEU A 82 16.74 5.89 -1.11
N MET A 83 17.07 5.14 -0.06
CA MET A 83 16.08 4.62 0.89
C MET A 83 15.31 5.77 1.56
N LYS A 84 15.99 6.81 2.02
CA LYS A 84 15.35 7.98 2.66
C LYS A 84 14.47 8.78 1.69
N ASP A 85 14.91 8.95 0.45
CA ASP A 85 14.24 9.82 -0.52
C ASP A 85 13.08 9.11 -1.24
N VAL A 86 13.04 7.77 -1.24
CA VAL A 86 12.08 6.98 -2.02
C VAL A 86 11.12 6.18 -1.15
N GLU A 87 11.57 5.60 -0.03
CA GLU A 87 10.66 4.83 0.84
C GLU A 87 9.58 5.76 1.41
N GLY A 88 8.31 5.34 1.31
CA GLY A 88 7.16 6.13 1.73
C GLY A 88 6.70 7.19 0.72
N THR A 89 7.42 7.40 -0.39
CA THR A 89 6.94 8.31 -1.44
C THR A 89 5.79 7.71 -2.23
N CYS A 90 4.85 8.55 -2.62
CA CYS A 90 3.79 8.19 -3.55
C CYS A 90 4.10 8.75 -4.94
N SER A 91 3.85 7.94 -5.96
CA SER A 91 3.82 8.38 -7.35
C SER A 91 2.47 8.02 -7.94
N GLY A 92 1.75 8.99 -8.50
CA GLY A 92 0.42 8.70 -9.06
C GLY A 92 0.43 7.65 -10.19
N ARG A 93 1.57 7.44 -10.86
CA ARG A 93 1.73 6.39 -11.89
C ARG A 93 1.96 5.01 -11.28
N HIS A 94 2.72 4.90 -10.19
CA HIS A 94 3.23 3.62 -9.68
C HIS A 94 2.60 3.19 -8.34
N GLY A 95 1.96 4.10 -7.61
CA GLY A 95 1.46 3.88 -6.25
C GLY A 95 2.45 4.33 -5.18
N PHE A 96 2.27 3.81 -3.97
CA PHE A 96 3.16 4.05 -2.83
C PHE A 96 4.36 3.12 -2.88
N VAL A 97 5.57 3.65 -2.71
CA VAL A 97 6.75 2.82 -2.54
C VAL A 97 6.84 2.38 -1.08
N VAL A 98 6.54 1.10 -0.82
CA VAL A 98 6.56 0.54 0.54
C VAL A 98 8.00 0.34 0.99
N ALA A 99 8.81 -0.25 0.13
CA ALA A 99 10.15 -0.69 0.49
C ALA A 99 11.02 -0.87 -0.75
N ILE A 100 12.29 -0.51 -0.62
CA ILE A 100 13.31 -0.92 -1.60
C ILE A 100 13.76 -2.34 -1.24
N THR A 101 13.74 -3.23 -2.23
CA THR A 101 14.19 -4.63 -2.10
C THR A 101 15.69 -4.73 -2.38
N GLY A 102 16.17 -4.03 -3.40
CA GLY A 102 17.56 -4.09 -3.82
C GLY A 102 17.91 -3.00 -4.83
N VAL A 103 19.21 -2.76 -4.99
CA VAL A 103 19.74 -1.87 -6.03
C VAL A 103 20.39 -2.74 -7.10
N ASP A 104 19.91 -2.59 -8.33
CA ASP A 104 20.35 -3.42 -9.47
C ASP A 104 21.62 -2.84 -10.09
N SER A 105 21.59 -1.55 -10.43
CA SER A 105 22.75 -0.87 -11.00
C SER A 105 22.82 0.61 -10.64
N ILE A 106 24.05 1.10 -10.44
CA ILE A 106 24.36 2.51 -10.24
C ILE A 106 25.14 2.95 -11.48
N GLY A 107 24.55 3.85 -12.27
CA GLY A 107 25.19 4.39 -13.47
C GLY A 107 26.30 5.39 -13.15
N LYS A 108 26.99 5.83 -14.21
CA LYS A 108 28.08 6.81 -14.09
C LYS A 108 27.53 8.15 -13.61
N GLY A 109 28.22 8.77 -12.65
CA GLY A 109 27.86 10.08 -12.14
C GLY A 109 28.13 11.18 -13.17
N LEU A 110 27.14 12.02 -13.41
CA LEU A 110 27.22 13.21 -14.27
C LEU A 110 27.36 14.45 -13.39
N ILE A 111 28.48 15.16 -13.52
CA ILE A 111 28.72 16.41 -12.78
C ILE A 111 27.79 17.47 -13.35
N ARG A 112 27.10 18.19 -12.47
CA ARG A 112 26.24 19.32 -12.83
C ARG A 112 27.06 20.60 -12.83
N ASP A 113 27.01 21.31 -13.94
CA ASP A 113 27.74 22.57 -14.11
C ASP A 113 27.29 23.61 -13.07
N GLY A 114 28.26 24.37 -12.55
CA GLY A 114 28.05 25.50 -11.63
C GLY A 114 27.87 25.14 -10.15
N THR A 115 27.43 23.92 -9.80
CA THR A 115 27.18 23.55 -8.38
C THR A 115 28.12 22.49 -7.84
N GLY A 116 28.83 21.76 -8.72
CA GLY A 116 29.73 20.67 -8.32
C GLY A 116 29.02 19.41 -7.80
N PHE A 117 27.68 19.40 -7.74
CA PHE A 117 26.93 18.19 -7.42
C PHE A 117 27.03 17.17 -8.55
N VAL A 118 27.02 15.89 -8.20
CA VAL A 118 27.01 14.81 -9.19
C VAL A 118 25.69 14.07 -9.13
N THR A 119 25.09 13.86 -10.30
CA THR A 119 23.85 13.12 -10.49
C THR A 119 24.17 11.69 -10.89
N PHE A 120 23.72 10.73 -10.10
CA PHE A 120 23.86 9.31 -10.36
C PHE A 120 22.50 8.73 -10.77
N PRO A 121 22.34 8.21 -11.99
CA PRO A 121 21.16 7.43 -12.33
C PRO A 121 21.24 6.07 -11.62
N VAL A 122 20.27 5.78 -10.75
CA VAL A 122 20.22 4.54 -9.96
C VAL A 122 18.99 3.74 -10.37
N LYS A 123 19.21 2.49 -10.77
CA LYS A 123 18.17 1.50 -11.03
C LYS A 123 18.01 0.62 -9.81
N TYR A 124 16.80 0.57 -9.26
CA TYR A 124 16.50 -0.16 -8.04
C TYR A 124 15.18 -0.91 -8.18
N GLN A 125 15.08 -1.99 -7.42
CA GLN A 125 13.88 -2.80 -7.30
C GLN A 125 13.16 -2.43 -6.02
N CYS A 126 11.85 -2.22 -6.11
CA CYS A 126 11.03 -1.89 -4.97
C CYS A 126 9.68 -2.61 -5.02
N VAL A 127 9.10 -2.75 -3.83
CA VAL A 127 7.72 -3.16 -3.66
C VAL A 127 6.86 -1.91 -3.61
N VAL A 128 5.92 -1.80 -4.55
CA VAL A 128 4.92 -0.74 -4.58
C VAL A 128 3.55 -1.28 -4.18
N PHE A 129 2.79 -0.46 -3.48
CA PHE A 129 1.41 -0.68 -3.12
C PHE A 129 0.51 0.24 -3.93
N ARG A 130 -0.40 -0.33 -4.70
CA ARG A 130 -1.36 0.42 -5.52
C ARG A 130 -2.75 -0.21 -5.36
N PRO A 131 -3.68 0.46 -4.66
CA PRO A 131 -5.05 -0.04 -4.55
C PRO A 131 -5.77 0.08 -5.89
N PHE A 132 -6.64 -0.91 -6.19
CA PHE A 132 -7.52 -0.87 -7.36
C PHE A 132 -8.99 -0.84 -6.97
N LYS A 133 -9.82 -0.34 -7.89
CA LYS A 133 -11.27 -0.45 -7.78
C LYS A 133 -11.69 -1.91 -7.82
N GLY A 134 -12.58 -2.30 -6.91
CA GLY A 134 -13.12 -3.66 -6.76
C GLY A 134 -12.41 -4.49 -5.69
N GLU A 135 -11.27 -3.99 -5.19
CA GLU A 135 -10.43 -4.71 -4.26
C GLU A 135 -10.94 -4.64 -2.83
N ILE A 136 -10.81 -5.75 -2.09
CA ILE A 136 -11.21 -5.85 -0.69
C ILE A 136 -9.97 -5.76 0.19
N LEU A 137 -10.00 -4.88 1.18
CA LEU A 137 -8.92 -4.68 2.13
C LEU A 137 -9.44 -4.46 3.55
N GLU A 138 -8.53 -4.63 4.48
CA GLU A 138 -8.74 -4.36 5.90
C GLU A 138 -8.12 -3.00 6.24
N ALA A 139 -8.91 -2.17 6.90
CA ALA A 139 -8.52 -0.83 7.31
C ALA A 139 -8.84 -0.63 8.80
N VAL A 140 -8.11 0.27 9.44
CA VAL A 140 -8.36 0.68 10.83
C VAL A 140 -9.10 2.00 10.78
N VAL A 141 -10.22 2.09 11.48
CA VAL A 141 -11.04 3.31 11.54
C VAL A 141 -10.31 4.37 12.37
N THR A 142 -10.05 5.53 11.78
CA THR A 142 -9.36 6.64 12.47
C THR A 142 -10.34 7.67 13.03
N MET A 143 -11.43 7.92 12.32
CA MET A 143 -12.42 8.93 12.70
C MET A 143 -13.80 8.54 12.18
N VAL A 144 -14.81 8.66 13.04
CA VAL A 144 -16.21 8.43 12.69
C VAL A 144 -16.95 9.77 12.71
N ASN A 145 -17.77 10.03 11.69
CA ASN A 145 -18.54 11.26 11.56
C ASN A 145 -19.95 10.95 11.04
N LYS A 146 -20.88 11.92 11.09
CA LYS A 146 -22.26 11.73 10.61
C LYS A 146 -22.34 11.38 9.12
N MET A 147 -21.42 11.94 8.33
CA MET A 147 -21.37 11.73 6.86
C MET A 147 -20.72 10.41 6.45
N GLY A 148 -20.18 9.64 7.40
CA GLY A 148 -19.38 8.45 7.16
C GLY A 148 -18.17 8.36 8.08
N PHE A 149 -17.28 7.41 7.82
CA PHE A 149 -16.05 7.25 8.60
C PHE A 149 -14.81 7.25 7.70
N PHE A 150 -13.71 7.70 8.29
CA PHE A 150 -12.37 7.58 7.75
C PHE A 150 -11.73 6.33 8.31
N ALA A 151 -11.20 5.51 7.42
CA ALA A 151 -10.39 4.36 7.75
C ALA A 151 -9.09 4.46 6.97
N GLU A 152 -8.03 3.90 7.52
CA GLU A 152 -6.74 3.94 6.89
C GLU A 152 -6.25 2.51 6.70
N ALA A 153 -5.59 2.24 5.57
CA ALA A 153 -4.94 0.96 5.28
C ALA A 153 -3.50 1.19 4.79
N GLY A 154 -2.54 1.04 5.71
CA GLY A 154 -1.15 1.40 5.48
C GLY A 154 -1.02 2.91 5.28
N PRO A 155 -0.41 3.38 4.18
CA PRO A 155 -0.32 4.79 3.85
C PRO A 155 -1.56 5.34 3.10
N VAL A 156 -2.57 4.51 2.84
CA VAL A 156 -3.77 4.92 2.09
C VAL A 156 -4.90 5.30 3.03
N GLN A 157 -5.49 6.47 2.77
CA GLN A 157 -6.69 6.93 3.45
C GLN A 157 -7.93 6.54 2.64
N ILE A 158 -8.90 5.94 3.32
CA ILE A 158 -10.17 5.49 2.76
C ILE A 158 -11.30 6.24 3.46
N PHE A 159 -12.19 6.80 2.66
CA PHE A 159 -13.42 7.37 3.14
C PHE A 159 -14.60 6.47 2.75
N VAL A 160 -15.42 6.11 3.74
CA VAL A 160 -16.67 5.38 3.53
C VAL A 160 -17.80 6.33 3.86
N SER A 161 -18.57 6.74 2.84
CA SER A 161 -19.72 7.62 3.03
C SER A 161 -20.88 6.86 3.67
N ASN A 162 -21.73 7.56 4.42
CA ASN A 162 -22.95 7.00 5.01
C ASN A 162 -23.85 6.28 3.98
N HIS A 163 -23.92 6.75 2.73
CA HIS A 163 -24.69 6.07 1.67
C HIS A 163 -24.09 4.72 1.22
N LEU A 164 -22.83 4.46 1.55
CA LEU A 164 -22.10 3.22 1.27
C LEU A 164 -21.99 2.33 2.52
N ILE A 165 -22.64 2.73 3.61
CA ILE A 165 -22.86 1.93 4.81
C ILE A 165 -24.24 1.26 4.66
N PRO A 166 -24.40 0.00 5.08
CA PRO A 166 -25.69 -0.65 5.23
C PRO A 166 -26.71 0.21 6.00
N ASP A 167 -27.97 0.20 5.55
CA ASP A 167 -29.02 1.10 6.06
C ASP A 167 -29.51 0.71 7.47
N ASP A 168 -29.12 -0.46 7.97
CA ASP A 168 -29.35 -1.00 9.32
C ASP A 168 -28.39 -0.44 10.39
N MET A 169 -27.34 0.28 9.99
CA MET A 169 -26.40 0.94 10.90
C MET A 169 -26.76 2.40 11.14
N GLU A 170 -26.99 2.75 12.40
CA GLU A 170 -27.30 4.11 12.82
C GLU A 170 -26.08 4.82 13.42
N PHE A 171 -25.93 6.11 13.10
CA PHE A 171 -24.89 6.95 13.67
C PHE A 171 -25.31 7.47 15.05
N GLN A 172 -24.49 7.23 16.07
CA GLN A 172 -24.66 7.79 17.41
C GLN A 172 -23.61 8.87 17.68
N SER A 173 -24.06 10.09 17.97
CA SER A 173 -23.23 11.27 18.21
C SER A 173 -22.84 11.48 19.69
N GLY A 174 -22.68 10.39 20.46
CA GLY A 174 -22.29 10.47 21.88
C GLY A 174 -20.84 10.91 22.08
N ASP A 175 -20.33 10.78 23.31
CA ASP A 175 -18.94 11.14 23.67
C ASP A 175 -17.90 10.45 22.76
N MET A 176 -18.22 9.26 22.26
CA MET A 176 -17.47 8.56 21.24
C MET A 176 -18.37 8.28 20.03
N PRO A 177 -18.17 8.98 18.89
CA PRO A 177 -18.98 8.78 17.70
C PRO A 177 -18.81 7.36 17.19
N ASN A 178 -19.92 6.68 16.93
CA ASN A 178 -19.93 5.30 16.48
C ASN A 178 -21.09 5.03 15.52
N TYR A 179 -20.93 4.00 14.69
CA TYR A 179 -22.03 3.39 13.96
C TYR A 179 -22.38 2.07 14.64
N THR A 180 -23.65 1.88 14.97
CA THR A 180 -24.13 0.67 15.64
C THR A 180 -25.32 0.12 14.86
N THR A 181 -25.34 -1.19 14.65
CA THR A 181 -26.51 -1.87 14.03
C THR A 181 -27.72 -1.82 14.97
N SER A 182 -28.94 -1.85 14.44
CA SER A 182 -30.19 -1.94 15.23
C SER A 182 -30.17 -3.04 16.30
N ASP A 183 -29.51 -4.15 16.01
CA ASP A 183 -29.43 -5.33 16.87
C ASP A 183 -28.35 -5.20 17.95
N GLY A 184 -27.54 -4.13 17.92
CA GLY A 184 -26.42 -3.88 18.83
C GLY A 184 -25.25 -4.84 18.69
N SER A 185 -25.28 -5.74 17.70
CA SER A 185 -24.27 -6.80 17.52
C SER A 185 -22.94 -6.27 17.00
N VAL A 186 -22.97 -5.27 16.11
CA VAL A 186 -21.78 -4.73 15.44
C VAL A 186 -21.67 -3.24 15.74
N LYS A 187 -20.48 -2.82 16.18
CA LYS A 187 -20.16 -1.42 16.48
C LYS A 187 -18.87 -0.99 15.79
N ILE A 188 -18.98 0.03 14.94
CA ILE A 188 -17.83 0.69 14.32
C ILE A 188 -17.51 1.94 15.12
N GLN A 189 -16.35 1.95 15.76
CA GLN A 189 -15.82 3.09 16.49
C GLN A 189 -14.39 3.38 16.06
N LYS A 190 -13.80 4.43 16.62
CA LYS A 190 -12.37 4.70 16.46
C LYS A 190 -11.56 3.47 16.87
N ASP A 191 -10.53 3.16 16.09
CA ASP A 191 -9.61 2.02 16.24
C ASP A 191 -10.22 0.64 15.96
N SER A 192 -11.49 0.57 15.50
CA SER A 192 -12.08 -0.68 15.00
C SER A 192 -11.44 -1.11 13.67
N GLU A 193 -11.26 -2.43 13.51
CA GLU A 193 -10.80 -3.02 12.25
C GLU A 193 -11.99 -3.36 11.36
N VAL A 194 -12.01 -2.80 10.15
CA VAL A 194 -13.10 -2.96 9.18
C VAL A 194 -12.58 -3.53 7.87
N ARG A 195 -13.35 -4.46 7.30
CA ARG A 195 -13.18 -4.97 5.94
C ARG A 195 -14.05 -4.15 5.01
N LEU A 196 -13.45 -3.56 3.99
CA LEU A 196 -14.13 -2.72 3.03
C LEU A 196 -13.67 -3.03 1.60
N LYS A 197 -14.49 -2.65 0.63
CA LYS A 197 -14.19 -2.78 -0.80
C LYS A 197 -14.00 -1.41 -1.43
N ILE A 198 -12.95 -1.23 -2.23
CA ILE A 198 -12.71 0.03 -2.95
C ILE A 198 -13.68 0.17 -4.12
N ILE A 199 -14.42 1.27 -4.15
CA ILE A 199 -15.24 1.68 -5.29
C ILE A 199 -14.53 2.70 -6.17
N GLY A 200 -13.70 3.55 -5.57
CA GLY A 200 -13.03 4.62 -6.28
C GLY A 200 -11.67 4.94 -5.69
N THR A 201 -10.75 5.36 -6.54
CA THR A 201 -9.43 5.85 -6.14
C THR A 201 -9.22 7.22 -6.75
N ARG A 202 -8.91 8.21 -5.92
CA ARG A 202 -8.48 9.54 -6.31
C ARG A 202 -6.99 9.65 -6.02
N VAL A 203 -6.22 9.91 -7.07
CA VAL A 203 -4.76 9.99 -7.00
C VAL A 203 -4.36 11.45 -7.08
N ASP A 204 -3.72 11.95 -6.03
CA ASP A 204 -3.09 13.27 -6.00
C ASP A 204 -1.55 13.11 -6.13
N ALA A 205 -0.79 14.22 -6.07
CA ALA A 205 0.65 14.19 -6.34
C ALA A 205 1.46 13.41 -5.29
N THR A 206 1.04 13.46 -4.03
CA THR A 206 1.76 12.89 -2.87
C THR A 206 0.96 11.84 -2.12
N GLU A 207 -0.34 11.71 -2.41
CA GLU A 207 -1.27 10.88 -1.64
C GLU A 207 -2.30 10.25 -2.57
N ILE A 208 -2.90 9.14 -2.12
CA ILE A 208 -4.00 8.48 -2.82
C ILE A 208 -5.13 8.34 -1.81
N PHE A 209 -6.27 8.92 -2.14
CA PHE A 209 -7.50 8.78 -1.41
C PHE A 209 -8.35 7.71 -2.06
N CYS A 210 -8.92 6.83 -1.26
CA CYS A 210 -9.83 5.81 -1.74
C CYS A 210 -11.23 6.05 -1.19
N ILE A 211 -12.24 5.65 -1.95
CA ILE A 211 -13.63 5.62 -1.54
C ILE A 211 -13.99 4.15 -1.40
N GLY A 212 -14.41 3.77 -0.20
CA GLY A 212 -14.77 2.40 0.14
C GLY A 212 -16.27 2.21 0.34
N THR A 213 -16.72 0.96 0.25
CA THR A 213 -18.06 0.52 0.66
C THR A 213 -17.96 -0.64 1.62
N ILE A 214 -18.96 -0.75 2.50
CA ILE A 214 -19.19 -1.91 3.36
C ILE A 214 -20.59 -2.51 3.13
N LYS A 215 -21.29 -2.11 2.06
CA LYS A 215 -22.65 -2.57 1.71
C LYS A 215 -22.71 -3.96 1.07
N ASP A 216 -21.60 -4.48 0.56
CA ASP A 216 -21.53 -5.81 -0.04
C ASP A 216 -21.41 -6.91 1.05
N ASP A 217 -21.75 -8.14 0.68
CA ASP A 217 -21.66 -9.30 1.58
C ASP A 217 -20.23 -9.54 2.09
N PHE A 218 -20.11 -10.02 3.34
CA PHE A 218 -18.85 -10.32 4.04
C PHE A 218 -17.92 -9.11 4.27
N LEU A 219 -18.45 -7.89 4.16
CA LEU A 219 -17.81 -6.65 4.58
C LEU A 219 -18.33 -6.19 5.95
N GLY A 220 -17.59 -5.31 6.63
CA GLY A 220 -17.93 -4.83 7.97
C GLY A 220 -16.81 -5.04 9.00
N VAL A 221 -17.15 -5.04 10.28
CA VAL A 221 -16.18 -5.18 11.38
C VAL A 221 -15.59 -6.59 11.40
N ILE A 222 -14.27 -6.70 11.56
CA ILE A 222 -13.55 -7.98 11.63
C ILE A 222 -13.32 -8.40 13.08
N ASN A 223 -12.92 -7.44 13.92
CA ASN A 223 -12.63 -7.65 15.32
C ASN A 223 -13.45 -6.65 16.14
N ASP A 224 -14.41 -7.17 16.90
CA ASP A 224 -15.06 -6.37 17.94
C ASP A 224 -14.14 -6.29 19.16
N PRO A 225 -13.63 -5.10 19.53
CA PRO A 225 -12.86 -4.94 20.77
C PRO A 225 -13.70 -5.23 22.03
N SER A 226 -15.02 -5.38 21.87
CA SER A 226 -15.99 -5.71 22.91
C SER A 226 -16.12 -7.22 23.20
N ALA A 227 -15.50 -8.08 22.39
CA ALA A 227 -15.67 -9.54 22.47
C ALA A 227 -14.66 -10.25 23.38
N VAL A 228 -14.08 -9.54 24.36
CA VAL A 228 -13.14 -10.09 25.36
C VAL A 228 -13.76 -10.01 26.76
#